data_AF-A0A0M2LJM8-F1
#
_entry.id   AF-A0A0M2LJM8-F1
#
_cell.length_a   1.000
_cell.length_b   1.000
_cell.length_c   1.000
_cell.angle_alpha   90.00
_cell.angle_beta   90.00
_cell.angle_gamma   90.00
#
_symmetry.space_group_name_H-M   'P 1'
#
loop_
_entity.id
_entity.type
_entity.pdbx_description
1 polymer ?
#
loop_
_entity_poly.entity_id
_entity_poly.type
_entity_poly.pdbx_seq_one_letter_code
_entity_poly.pdbx_strand_id
1 'polypeptide(L)' 'MNWQVPVMYAVALALAIVGTALLVALARPRTAGQVYAFRMVGIMALAGAAVLAMSATAMWQWSMEA' A
#
# COMPACT_ATOMS: atom_id res chain seq x y z
N MET A 1 -13.46 22.05 -2.20
CA MET A 1 -13.40 20.68 -1.67
C MET A 1 -12.03 20.13 -2.07
N ASN A 2 -11.26 19.54 -1.15
CA ASN A 2 -9.88 19.13 -1.45
C ASN A 2 -9.83 17.61 -1.62
N TRP A 3 -9.67 17.12 -2.86
CA TRP A 3 -9.68 15.69 -3.18
C TRP A 3 -8.35 14.99 -2.93
N GLN A 4 -7.30 15.71 -2.55
CA GLN A 4 -5.95 15.19 -2.40
C GLN A 4 -5.87 14.07 -1.34
N VAL A 5 -6.35 14.32 -0.12
CA VAL A 5 -6.31 13.35 1.00
C VAL A 5 -7.12 12.07 0.67
N PRO A 6 -8.37 12.16 0.18
CA PRO A 6 -9.11 10.97 -0.26
C PRO A 6 -8.40 10.16 -1.33
N VAL A 7 -7.78 10.82 -2.32
CA VAL A 7 -7.04 10.14 -3.39
C VAL A 7 -5.79 9.43 -2.84
N MET A 8 -5.06 10.04 -1.90
CA MET A 8 -3.90 9.40 -1.26
C MET A 8 -4.31 8.14 -0.49
N TYR A 9 -5.42 8.17 0.25
CA TYR A 9 -5.95 6.97 0.90
C TYR A 9 -6.39 5.90 -0.09
N ALA A 10 -7.00 6.28 -1.21
CA ALA A 10 -7.40 5.34 -2.25
C ALA A 10 -6.18 4.63 -2.87
N VAL A 11 -5.09 5.37 -3.14
CA VAL A 11 -3.83 4.80 -3.65
C VAL A 11 -3.17 3.92 -2.59
N ALA A 12 -3.16 4.34 -1.33
CA ALA A 12 -2.62 3.54 -0.23
C ALA A 12 -3.38 2.21 -0.07
N LEU A 13 -4.71 2.26 -0.16
CA LEU A 13 -5.57 1.08 -0.11
C LEU A 13 -5.32 0.15 -1.31
N ALA A 14 -5.18 0.69 -2.52
CA ALA A 14 -4.85 -0.11 -3.70
C ALA A 14 -3.51 -0.84 -3.55
N LEU A 15 -2.46 -0.13 -3.08
CA LEU A 15 -1.16 -0.73 -2.77
C LEU A 15 -1.25 -1.80 -1.68
N ALA A 16 -2.04 -1.56 -0.63
CA ALA A 16 -2.24 -2.52 0.45
C ALA A 16 -2.91 -3.80 -0.04
N ILE A 17 -3.96 -3.68 -0.87
CA ILE A 17 -4.66 -4.82 -1.47
C ILE A 17 -3.71 -5.59 -2.39
N VAL A 18 -3.03 -4.92 -3.32
CA VAL A 18 -2.13 -5.57 -4.28
C VAL A 18 -0.96 -6.24 -3.56
N GLY A 19 -0.33 -5.54 -2.60
CA GLY A 19 0.77 -6.07 -1.81
C GLY A 19 0.36 -7.29 -1.00
N THR A 20 -0.78 -7.22 -0.30
CA THR A 20 -1.33 -8.36 0.46
C THR A 20 -1.69 -9.51 -0.47
N ALA A 21 -2.33 -9.24 -1.62
CA ALA A 21 -2.71 -10.27 -2.57
C ALA A 21 -1.50 -11.01 -3.15
N LEU A 22 -0.41 -10.30 -3.47
CA LEU A 22 0.86 -10.89 -3.89
C LEU A 22 1.41 -11.82 -2.81
N LEU A 23 1.43 -11.38 -1.55
CA LEU A 23 1.92 -12.20 -0.43
C LEU A 23 1.01 -13.40 -0.14
N VAL A 24 -0.31 -13.23 -0.14
CA VAL A 24 -1.28 -14.33 0.02
C VAL A 24 -1.14 -15.34 -1.11
N ALA A 25 -0.84 -14.88 -2.33
CA ALA A 25 -0.64 -15.77 -3.45
C ALA A 25 0.61 -16.67 -3.31
N LEU A 26 1.54 -16.38 -2.39
CA LEU A 26 2.62 -17.33 -2.03
C LEU A 26 2.13 -18.54 -1.23
N ALA A 27 0.91 -18.53 -0.72
CA ALA A 27 0.35 -19.71 -0.05
C ALA A 27 0.16 -20.91 -1.01
N ARG A 28 0.29 -20.70 -2.33
CA ARG A 28 0.24 -21.75 -3.35
C ARG A 28 1.64 -22.06 -3.90
N PRO A 29 1.90 -23.31 -4.36
CA PRO A 29 3.17 -23.67 -4.98
C PRO A 29 3.44 -22.78 -6.21
N ARG A 30 4.65 -22.22 -6.30
CA ARG A 30 5.11 -21.40 -7.41
C ARG A 30 6.57 -21.66 -7.72
N THR A 31 7.02 -21.21 -8.89
CA THR A 31 8.43 -21.30 -9.28
C THR A 31 9.29 -20.38 -8.40
N ALA A 32 10.57 -20.72 -8.25
CA ALA A 32 11.50 -19.97 -7.39
C ALA A 32 11.57 -18.47 -7.76
N GLY A 33 11.58 -18.14 -9.05
CA GLY A 33 11.59 -16.75 -9.52
C GLY A 33 10.34 -15.96 -9.13
N GLN A 34 9.16 -16.60 -9.20
CA GLN A 34 7.90 -15.97 -8.80
C GLN A 34 7.84 -15.72 -7.30
N VAL A 35 8.35 -16.64 -6.47
CA VAL A 35 8.40 -16.48 -5.01
C VAL A 35 9.24 -15.26 -4.61
N TYR A 36 10.42 -15.09 -5.24
CA TYR A 36 11.27 -13.93 -5.00
C TYR A 36 10.58 -12.62 -5.40
N ALA A 37 10.06 -12.56 -6.63
CA ALA A 37 9.39 -11.36 -7.13
C ALA A 37 8.18 -10.98 -6.28
N PHE A 38 7.33 -11.95 -5.92
CA PHE A 38 6.12 -11.68 -5.15
C PHE A 38 6.42 -11.25 -3.71
N ARG A 39 7.48 -11.79 -3.08
CA ARG A 39 7.96 -11.31 -1.77
C ARG A 39 8.45 -9.87 -1.85
N MET A 40 9.34 -9.59 -2.79
CA MET A 40 9.95 -8.27 -2.91
C MET A 40 8.91 -7.22 -3.24
N VAL A 41 8.12 -7.43 -4.29
CA VAL A 41 7.08 -6.48 -4.71
C VAL A 41 5.97 -6.39 -3.67
N GLY A 42 5.55 -7.51 -3.08
CA GLY A 42 4.50 -7.53 -2.06
C GLY A 42 4.87 -6.72 -0.81
N ILE A 43 6.09 -6.92 -0.28
CA ILE A 43 6.57 -6.17 0.89
C ILE A 43 6.77 -4.70 0.55
N MET A 44 7.37 -4.39 -0.60
CA MET A 44 7.57 -2.99 -1.04
C MET A 44 6.23 -2.27 -1.22
N ALA A 45 5.22 -2.92 -1.79
CA ALA A 45 3.89 -2.35 -1.96
C ALA A 45 3.19 -2.10 -0.60
N LEU A 46 3.30 -3.03 0.34
CA LEU A 46 2.76 -2.85 1.70
C LEU A 46 3.45 -1.74 2.47
N ALA A 47 4.79 -1.64 2.38
CA ALA A 47 5.54 -0.56 3.00
C ALA A 47 5.13 0.79 2.39
N GLY A 48 5.00 0.87 1.06
CA GLY A 48 4.50 2.05 0.36
C GLY A 48 3.09 2.45 0.79
N ALA A 49 2.18 1.48 0.91
CA ALA A 49 0.82 1.71 1.40
C ALA A 49 0.82 2.29 2.82
N ALA A 50 1.60 1.71 3.73
CA ALA A 50 1.67 2.13 5.13
C ALA A 50 2.22 3.57 5.24
N VAL A 51 3.33 3.86 4.56
CA VAL A 51 3.91 5.20 4.55
C VAL A 51 2.94 6.22 3.95
N LEU A 52 2.31 5.89 2.82
CA LEU A 52 1.36 6.80 2.17
C LEU A 52 0.13 7.07 3.05
N ALA A 53 -0.39 6.06 3.73
CA ALA A 53 -1.50 6.22 4.67
C ALA A 53 -1.11 7.09 5.88
N MET A 54 0.10 6.92 6.42
CA MET A 54 0.62 7.79 7.48
C MET A 54 0.75 9.24 7.00
N SER A 55 1.33 9.46 5.81
CA SER A 55 1.46 10.80 5.23
C SER A 55 0.11 11.46 4.95
N ALA A 56 -0.87 10.71 4.44
CA ALA A 56 -2.23 11.20 4.23
C ALA A 56 -2.90 11.59 5.55
N THR A 57 -2.68 10.81 6.60
CA THR A 57 -3.20 11.10 7.95
C THR A 57 -2.58 12.38 8.52
N ALA A 58 -1.26 12.56 8.38
CA ALA A 58 -0.59 13.77 8.81
C ALA A 58 -1.12 15.02 8.07
N MET A 59 -1.29 14.94 6.75
CA MET A 59 -1.88 16.05 5.97
C MET A 59 -3.33 16.34 6.36
N TRP A 60 -4.11 15.29 6.65
CA TRP A 60 -5.49 15.45 7.11
C TRP A 60 -5.56 16.16 8.46
N GLN A 61 -4.70 15.79 9.41
CA GLN A 61 -4.61 16.45 10.72
C GLN A 61 -4.26 17.94 10.58
N TRP A 62 -3.22 18.28 9.83
CA TRP A 62 -2.86 19.69 9.59
C TRP A 62 -3.95 20.49 8.89
N SER A 63 -4.73 19.84 8.00
CA SER A 63 -5.85 20.50 7.32
C SER A 63 -7.05 20.75 8.24
N MET A 64 -7.14 20.08 9.39
CA MET A 64 -8.19 20.31 10.39
C MET A 64 -7.79 21.36 11.44
N GLU A 65 -6.49 21.59 11.63
CA GLU A 65 -5.95 22.60 12.53
C GLU A 65 -5.89 24.00 11.91
N ALA A 66 -5.87 24.09 10.57
CA ALA A 66 -5.84 25.33 9.79
C ALA A 66 -7.23 25.91 9.52
#